data_AF-A0A849QMD7-F1
#
_entry.id   AF-A0A849QMD7-F1
#
_cell.length_a   1.000
_cell.length_b   1.000
_cell.length_c   1.000
_cell.angle_alpha   90.00
_cell.angle_beta   90.00
_cell.angle_gamma   90.00
#
_symmetry.space_group_name_H-M   'P 1'
#
loop_
_entity.id
_entity.type
_entity.pdbx_description
1 polymer ?
#
loop_
_entity_poly.entity_id
_entity_poly.type
_entity_poly.pdbx_seq_one_letter_code
_entity_poly.pdbx_strand_id
1 'polypeptide(L)'
;GKEFERLVIEQIRLKEIPLPFSFTEVRRWWHKEQEIDIVAVNQDTKDIIFVECKWKDLDERDARRVLAKLEKKSDSVQWNNDSRQEYYGLVAKRIEGKERLRENGHVMFDLDDM
;
A
#
# COMPACT_ATOMS: atom_id res chain seq x y z
N GLY A 1 -11.02 3.68 5.82
CA GLY A 1 -11.77 4.34 6.90
C GLY A 1 -10.75 5.09 7.71
N LYS A 2 -10.93 6.40 7.93
CA LYS A 2 -9.81 7.30 8.29
C LYS A 2 -9.01 6.90 9.54
N GLU A 3 -9.63 6.29 10.54
CA GLU A 3 -8.91 5.80 11.72
C GLU A 3 -8.09 4.54 11.42
N PHE A 4 -8.61 3.63 10.59
CA PHE A 4 -7.88 2.44 10.15
C PHE A 4 -6.63 2.81 9.34
N GLU A 5 -6.75 3.74 8.39
CA GLU A 5 -5.60 4.24 7.63
C GLU A 5 -4.55 4.91 8.53
N ARG A 6 -4.97 5.64 9.57
CA ARG A 6 -4.05 6.26 10.54
C ARG A 6 -3.28 5.19 11.31
N LEU A 7 -3.98 4.15 11.78
CA LEU A 7 -3.36 3.01 12.45
C LEU A 7 -2.31 2.35 11.54
N VAL A 8 -2.64 2.09 10.28
CA VAL A 8 -1.71 1.48 9.32
C VAL A 8 -0.47 2.36 9.08
N ILE A 9 -0.63 3.69 8.98
CA ILE A 9 0.53 4.61 8.87
C ILE A 9 1.43 4.50 10.10
N GLU A 10 0.87 4.47 11.31
CA GLU A 10 1.65 4.33 12.55
C GLU A 10 2.37 2.97 12.61
N GLN A 11 1.71 1.90 12.21
CA GLN A 11 2.29 0.55 12.14
C GLN A 11 3.45 0.46 11.13
N ILE A 12 3.34 1.14 9.98
CA ILE A 12 4.45 1.31 9.03
C ILE A 12 5.62 2.07 9.68
N ARG A 13 5.32 3.15 10.44
CA ARG A 13 6.34 3.94 11.16
C ARG A 13 7.07 3.14 12.22
N LEU A 14 6.34 2.32 12.96
CA LEU A 14 6.87 1.42 13.98
C LEU A 14 7.55 0.17 13.39
N LYS A 15 7.48 -0.01 12.06
CA LYS A 15 8.02 -1.16 11.32
C LYS A 15 7.34 -2.49 11.66
N GLU A 16 6.14 -2.44 12.23
CA GLU A 16 5.27 -3.60 12.48
C GLU A 16 4.66 -4.10 11.15
N ILE A 17 4.41 -3.18 10.21
CA ILE A 17 4.18 -3.49 8.80
C ILE A 17 5.48 -3.21 8.03
N PRO A 18 6.35 -4.23 7.82
CA PRO A 18 7.57 -4.07 7.05
C PRO A 18 7.26 -3.74 5.58
N LEU A 19 7.92 -2.70 5.09
CA LEU A 19 7.91 -2.32 3.68
C LEU A 19 9.12 -2.96 2.95
N PRO A 20 9.05 -3.14 1.62
CA PRO A 20 10.12 -3.76 0.82
C PRO A 20 11.40 -2.91 0.74
N PHE A 21 11.39 -1.68 1.28
CA PHE A 21 12.52 -0.77 1.35
C PHE A 21 12.41 0.11 2.61
N SER A 22 13.53 0.73 3.02
CA SER A 22 13.50 1.77 4.06
C SER A 22 12.89 3.05 3.49
N PHE A 23 11.88 3.64 4.12
CA PHE A 23 11.27 4.87 3.63
C PHE A 23 11.83 6.10 4.38
N THR A 24 11.89 7.23 3.68
CA THR A 24 12.21 8.55 4.25
C THR A 24 10.94 9.33 4.59
N GLU A 25 9.83 9.01 3.93
CA GLU A 25 8.54 9.67 4.13
C GLU A 25 7.39 8.68 3.97
N VAL A 26 6.34 8.83 4.78
CA VAL A 26 5.06 8.10 4.68
C VAL A 26 3.90 9.04 4.99
N ARG A 27 2.92 9.11 4.09
CA ARG A 27 1.76 10.00 4.20
C ARG A 27 0.59 9.51 3.36
N ARG A 28 -0.60 10.07 3.60
CA ARG A 28 -1.71 9.98 2.63
C ARG A 28 -1.40 10.79 1.38
N TRP A 29 -1.93 10.40 0.23
CA TRP A 29 -1.79 11.17 -1.01
C TRP A 29 -3.15 11.47 -1.63
N TRP A 30 -3.35 12.73 -2.01
CA TRP A 30 -4.54 13.19 -2.71
C TRP A 30 -4.15 14.19 -3.80
N HIS A 31 -4.79 14.09 -4.97
CA HIS A 31 -4.66 15.06 -6.04
C HIS A 31 -5.94 15.08 -6.87
N LYS A 32 -6.58 16.25 -6.96
CA LYS A 32 -7.91 16.43 -7.57
C LYS A 32 -8.93 15.48 -6.92
N GLU A 33 -9.50 14.55 -7.69
CA GLU A 33 -10.48 13.57 -7.24
C GLU A 33 -9.85 12.20 -6.91
N GLN A 34 -8.53 12.08 -7.00
CA GLN A 34 -7.82 10.82 -6.74
C GLN A 34 -7.21 10.81 -5.34
N GLU A 35 -7.34 9.65 -4.70
CA GLU A 35 -6.79 9.36 -3.38
C GLU A 35 -6.09 8.00 -3.40
N ILE A 36 -4.92 7.96 -2.79
CA ILE A 36 -4.21 6.74 -2.40
C ILE A 36 -4.04 6.82 -0.89
N ASP A 37 -4.61 5.83 -0.20
CA ASP A 37 -4.71 5.83 1.26
C ASP A 37 -3.35 6.07 1.92
N ILE A 38 -2.29 5.41 1.43
CA ILE A 38 -0.92 5.59 1.93
C ILE A 38 0.08 5.53 0.77
N VAL A 39 1.00 6.48 0.77
CA VAL A 39 2.20 6.50 -0.07
C VAL A 39 3.41 6.63 0.82
N ALA A 40 4.38 5.72 0.66
CA ALA A 40 5.69 5.84 1.28
C ALA A 40 6.77 5.88 0.22
N VAL A 41 7.79 6.71 0.43
CA VAL A 41 8.89 6.93 -0.51
C VAL A 41 10.24 6.89 0.18
N ASN A 42 11.26 6.51 -0.57
CA ASN A 42 12.65 6.77 -0.24
C ASN A 42 13.25 7.76 -1.25
N GLN A 43 13.59 8.96 -0.80
CA GLN A 43 14.14 10.01 -1.67
C GLN A 43 15.52 9.66 -2.26
N ASP A 44 16.29 8.82 -1.57
CA ASP A 44 17.66 8.46 -1.96
C ASP A 44 17.67 7.31 -2.99
N THR A 45 16.87 6.26 -2.75
CA THR A 45 16.83 5.06 -3.62
C THR A 45 15.76 5.15 -4.71
N LYS A 46 14.86 6.14 -4.62
CA LYS A 46 13.72 6.33 -5.53
C LYS A 46 12.70 5.18 -5.50
N ASP A 47 12.63 4.45 -4.39
CA ASP A 47 11.56 3.48 -4.16
C ASP A 47 10.27 4.17 -3.72
N ILE A 48 9.12 3.68 -4.20
CA ILE A 48 7.79 4.14 -3.81
C ILE A 48 6.85 2.96 -3.62
N ILE A 49 6.06 2.98 -2.56
CA ILE A 49 4.95 2.03 -2.37
C ILE A 49 3.63 2.78 -2.28
N PHE A 50 2.62 2.22 -2.95
CA PHE A 50 1.22 2.63 -2.86
C PHE A 50 0.45 1.57 -2.08
N VAL A 51 -0.32 1.98 -1.08
CA VAL A 51 -1.09 1.04 -0.24
C VAL A 51 -2.54 1.51 -0.15
N GLU A 52 -3.46 0.55 -0.29
CA GLU A 52 -4.89 0.75 -0.03
C GLU A 52 -5.30 0.05 1.27
N CYS A 53 -6.17 0.67 2.05
CA CYS A 53 -6.71 0.15 3.30
C CYS A 53 -8.20 -0.19 3.17
N LYS A 54 -8.59 -1.44 3.45
CA LYS A 54 -9.98 -1.91 3.36
C LYS A 54 -10.48 -2.52 4.67
N TRP A 55 -11.37 -1.81 5.37
CA TRP A 55 -12.05 -2.34 6.56
C TRP A 55 -13.18 -3.33 6.20
N LYS A 56 -12.79 -4.45 5.58
CA LYS A 56 -13.67 -5.57 5.23
C LYS A 56 -12.83 -6.83 4.98
N ASP A 57 -13.52 -7.96 4.96
CA ASP A 57 -12.92 -9.23 4.55
C ASP A 57 -12.89 -9.27 3.01
N LEU A 58 -11.79 -9.79 2.45
CA LEU A 58 -11.54 -9.86 1.02
C LEU A 58 -11.16 -11.27 0.62
N ASP A 59 -11.75 -11.76 -0.47
CA ASP A 59 -11.24 -12.93 -1.17
C ASP A 59 -10.06 -12.55 -2.09
N GLU A 60 -9.35 -13.55 -2.61
CA GLU A 60 -8.19 -13.34 -3.49
C GLU A 60 -8.57 -12.51 -4.74
N ARG A 61 -9.77 -12.73 -5.28
CA ARG A 61 -10.24 -12.07 -6.50
C ARG A 61 -10.49 -10.58 -6.27
N ASP A 62 -11.13 -10.23 -5.17
CA ASP A 62 -11.40 -8.85 -4.80
C ASP A 62 -10.12 -8.12 -4.36
N ALA A 63 -9.20 -8.81 -3.68
CA ALA A 63 -7.87 -8.27 -3.39
C ALA A 63 -7.12 -7.90 -4.68
N ARG A 64 -7.09 -8.80 -5.68
CA ARG A 64 -6.49 -8.52 -7.00
C ARG A 64 -7.15 -7.34 -7.71
N ARG A 65 -8.48 -7.21 -7.61
CA ARG A 65 -9.21 -6.05 -8.18
C ARG A 65 -8.85 -4.74 -7.51
N VAL A 66 -8.60 -4.75 -6.19
CA VAL A 66 -8.14 -3.57 -5.47
C VAL A 66 -6.74 -3.17 -5.92
N LEU A 67 -5.81 -4.12 -5.97
CA LEU A 67 -4.44 -3.90 -6.44
C LEU A 67 -4.40 -3.36 -7.88
N ALA A 68 -5.16 -3.95 -8.80
CA ALA A 68 -5.22 -3.47 -10.19
C ALA A 68 -5.80 -2.05 -10.32
N LYS A 69 -6.70 -1.64 -9.41
CA LYS A 69 -7.19 -0.26 -9.36
C LYS A 69 -6.15 0.68 -8.75
N LEU A 70 -5.39 0.22 -7.76
CA LEU A 70 -4.34 0.97 -7.10
C LEU A 70 -3.19 1.28 -8.08
N GLU A 71 -2.76 0.29 -8.85
CA GLU A 71 -1.79 0.45 -9.94
C GLU A 71 -2.24 1.52 -10.95
N LYS A 72 -3.50 1.48 -11.41
CA LYS A 72 -4.04 2.54 -12.27
C LYS A 72 -4.09 3.93 -11.61
N LYS A 73 -4.25 4.01 -10.29
CA LYS A 73 -4.24 5.28 -9.56
C LYS A 73 -2.81 5.82 -9.42
N SER A 74 -1.79 4.96 -9.35
CA SER A 74 -0.39 5.38 -9.18
C SER A 74 0.15 6.17 -10.38
N ASP A 75 -0.43 5.98 -11.57
CA ASP A 75 -0.16 6.77 -12.78
C ASP A 75 -0.28 8.30 -12.55
N SER A 76 -1.17 8.70 -11.64
CA SER A 76 -1.42 10.12 -11.34
C SER A 76 -0.43 10.70 -10.33
N VAL A 77 0.40 9.87 -9.70
CA VAL A 77 1.45 10.32 -8.78
C VAL A 77 2.67 10.72 -9.59
N GLN A 78 2.95 12.02 -9.66
CA GLN A 78 4.09 12.58 -10.38
C GLN A 78 5.29 12.73 -9.43
N TRP A 79 6.07 11.66 -9.28
CA TRP A 79 7.26 11.60 -8.43
C TRP A 79 8.26 10.61 -9.02
N ASN A 80 9.41 11.09 -9.52
CA ASN A 80 10.50 10.28 -10.08
C ASN A 80 10.09 9.25 -11.15
N ASN A 81 9.02 9.50 -11.92
CA ASN A 81 8.38 8.53 -12.81
C ASN A 81 9.33 7.83 -13.79
N ASP A 82 10.38 8.51 -14.27
CA ASP A 82 11.35 7.94 -15.22
C ASP A 82 12.32 6.93 -14.59
N SER A 83 12.39 6.84 -13.26
CA SER A 83 13.42 6.03 -12.57
C SER A 83 12.99 5.37 -11.27
N ARG A 84 11.75 5.59 -10.80
CA ARG A 84 11.26 5.02 -9.55
C ARG A 84 11.01 3.52 -9.65
N GLN A 85 11.18 2.82 -8.54
CA GLN A 85 10.72 1.44 -8.39
C GLN A 85 9.38 1.44 -7.65
N GLU A 86 8.37 0.82 -8.24
CA GLU A 86 7.01 0.79 -7.68
C GLU A 86 6.70 -0.53 -6.97
N TYR A 87 6.09 -0.41 -5.81
CA TYR A 87 5.53 -1.52 -5.04
C TYR A 87 4.07 -1.22 -4.72
N TYR A 88 3.29 -2.29 -4.50
CA TYR A 88 1.87 -2.17 -4.18
C TYR A 88 1.51 -3.00 -2.96
N GLY A 89 0.63 -2.45 -2.14
CA GLY A 89 0.15 -3.11 -0.94
C GLY A 89 -1.34 -2.97 -0.71
N LEU A 90 -1.87 -3.91 0.06
CA LEU A 90 -3.24 -3.94 0.53
C LEU A 90 -3.27 -4.36 1.99
N VAL A 91 -3.84 -3.50 2.83
CA VAL A 91 -4.15 -3.82 4.23
C VAL A 91 -5.65 -3.96 4.38
N ALA A 92 -6.13 -5.06 4.94
CA ALA A 92 -7.57 -5.26 5.12
C ALA A 92 -7.94 -5.84 6.49
N LYS A 93 -9.23 -6.07 6.74
CA LYS A 93 -9.65 -6.74 7.97
C LYS A 93 -9.22 -8.22 7.96
N ARG A 94 -9.40 -8.88 6.80
CA ARG A 94 -8.95 -10.25 6.50
C ARG A 94 -8.72 -10.39 5.00
N ILE A 95 -7.69 -11.11 4.59
CA ILE A 95 -7.42 -11.38 3.16
C ILE A 95 -7.23 -12.89 2.95
N GLU A 96 -8.19 -13.51 2.29
CA GLU A 96 -8.05 -14.92 1.89
C GLU A 96 -7.01 -15.06 0.77
N GLY A 97 -6.13 -16.06 0.89
CA GLY A 97 -5.08 -16.30 -0.10
C GLY A 97 -3.96 -15.25 -0.11
N LYS A 98 -3.81 -14.45 0.97
CA LYS A 98 -2.79 -13.39 1.07
C LYS A 98 -1.36 -13.86 0.76
N GLU A 99 -1.01 -15.09 1.14
CA GLU A 99 0.32 -15.66 0.84
C GLU A 99 0.63 -15.72 -0.66
N ARG A 100 -0.34 -16.10 -1.50
CA ARG A 100 -0.15 -16.11 -2.96
C ARG A 100 0.04 -14.71 -3.53
N LEU A 101 -0.55 -13.70 -2.89
CA LEU A 101 -0.38 -12.31 -3.31
C LEU A 101 0.99 -11.78 -2.87
N ARG A 102 1.47 -12.18 -1.69
CA ARG A 102 2.84 -11.94 -1.21
C ARG A 102 3.90 -12.59 -2.10
N GLU A 103 3.69 -13.82 -2.54
CA GLU A 103 4.56 -14.52 -3.50
C GLU A 103 4.70 -13.75 -4.84
N ASN A 104 3.67 -12.97 -5.21
CA ASN A 104 3.70 -12.09 -6.38
C ASN A 104 4.33 -10.71 -6.10
N GLY A 105 4.98 -10.52 -4.95
CA GLY A 105 5.69 -9.29 -4.57
C GLY A 105 4.83 -8.20 -3.94
N HIS A 106 3.55 -8.47 -3.63
CA HIS A 106 2.67 -7.47 -3.00
C HIS A 106 2.84 -7.44 -1.47
N VAL A 107 2.73 -6.25 -0.89
CA VAL A 107 2.66 -6.09 0.57
C VAL A 107 1.23 -6.34 1.03
N MET A 108 1.00 -7.48 1.68
CA MET A 108 -0.35 -7.88 2.12
C MET A 108 -0.37 -8.01 3.63
N PHE A 109 -1.27 -7.31 4.32
CA PHE A 109 -1.47 -7.43 5.75
C PHE A 109 -2.96 -7.49 6.07
N ASP A 110 -3.32 -8.28 7.07
CA ASP A 110 -4.61 -8.20 7.72
C ASP A 110 -4.48 -8.19 9.25
N LEU A 111 -5.61 -8.19 9.97
CA LEU A 111 -5.59 -8.12 11.43
C LEU A 111 -4.92 -9.32 12.09
N ASP A 112 -4.78 -10.46 11.40
CA ASP A 112 -4.07 -11.62 11.96
C ASP A 112 -2.54 -11.44 11.88
N ASP A 113 -2.05 -10.49 11.07
CA ASP A 113 -0.64 -10.11 10.99
C ASP A 113 -0.26 -8.94 11.92
N MET A 114 -1.26 -8.24 12.49
CA MET A 114 -1.12 -7.00 13.26
C MET A 114 -1.21 -7.22 14.77
#